data_AF-A0A7V8XWH9-F1
#
_entry.id   AF-A0A7V8XWH9-F1
#
_cell.length_a   1.000
_cell.length_b   1.000
_cell.length_c   1.000
_cell.angle_alpha   90.00
_cell.angle_beta   90.00
_cell.angle_gamma   90.00
#
_symmetry.space_group_name_H-M   'P 1'
#
loop_
_entity.id
_entity.type
_entity.pdbx_description
1 polymer ?
#
loop_
_entity_poly.entity_id
_entity_poly.type
_entity_poly.pdbx_seq_one_letter_code
_entity_poly.pdbx_strand_id
1 'polypeptide(L)'
;MSLETHEGRDLWVLRKGAMSPRDGESGVLPGSMGSPSFHVKGRGHEGSIVLECHGAGRALSRRAGESDWGDLRRQMDGVWYDYRVAENLRDEAPSAYCHTSARRCCTSSA
;
A
#
# COMPACT_ATOMS: atom_id res chain seq x y z
N MET A 1 7.49 -17.11 -0.87
CA MET A 1 7.97 -17.61 0.44
C MET A 1 9.48 -17.75 0.33
N SER A 2 10.24 -17.22 1.28
CA SER A 2 11.71 -17.22 1.25
C SER A 2 12.25 -17.72 2.58
N LEU A 3 13.38 -18.43 2.54
CA LEU A 3 14.10 -18.86 3.73
C LEU A 3 15.02 -17.73 4.17
N GLU A 4 14.88 -17.27 5.41
CA GLU A 4 15.62 -16.13 5.94
C GLU A 4 16.06 -16.38 7.38
N THR A 5 17.31 -16.03 7.67
CA THR A 5 17.88 -16.15 9.02
C THR A 5 17.54 -14.89 9.82
N HIS A 6 16.78 -15.07 10.90
CA HIS A 6 16.46 -14.01 11.86
C HIS A 6 16.83 -14.49 13.26
N GLU A 7 17.52 -13.64 14.03
CA GLU A 7 17.99 -13.96 15.40
C GLU A 7 18.72 -15.32 15.50
N GLY A 8 19.50 -15.66 14.46
CA GLY A 8 20.26 -16.91 14.40
C GLY A 8 19.42 -18.17 14.10
N ARG A 9 18.17 -18.02 13.64
CA ARG A 9 17.29 -19.13 13.25
C ARG A 9 16.82 -18.97 11.82
N ASP A 10 16.82 -20.07 11.08
CA ASP A 10 16.29 -20.10 9.72
C ASP A 10 14.77 -20.26 9.75
N LEU A 11 14.06 -19.26 9.23
CA LEU A 11 12.61 -19.18 9.20
C LEU A 11 12.09 -19.09 7.77
N TRP A 12 10.99 -19.77 7.48
CA TRP A 12 10.24 -19.57 6.24
C TRP A 12 9.34 -18.34 6.37
N VAL A 13 9.67 -17.28 5.64
CA VAL A 13 8.93 -16.02 5.68
C VAL A 13 7.95 -15.97 4.51
N LEU A 14 6.67 -15.83 4.85
CA LEU A 14 5.59 -15.55 3.91
C LEU A 14 5.15 -14.10 4.06
N ARG A 15 5.24 -13.34 2.97
CA ARG A 15 4.81 -11.95 2.90
C ARG A 15 3.55 -11.86 2.06
N LYS A 16 2.49 -11.28 2.62
CA LYS A 16 1.27 -10.95 1.88
C LYS A 16 0.99 -9.47 2.07
N GLY A 17 1.12 -8.68 1.01
CA GLY A 17 0.94 -7.23 1.07
C GLY A 17 2.04 -6.52 1.87
N ALA A 18 3.25 -7.08 1.90
CA ALA A 18 4.40 -6.51 2.60
C ALA A 18 5.70 -6.71 1.80
N MET A 19 6.59 -5.73 1.80
CA MET A 19 7.86 -5.72 1.05
C MET A 19 9.06 -5.95 1.96
N SER A 20 10.15 -6.57 1.51
CA SER A 20 11.32 -6.89 2.35
C SER A 20 12.04 -5.64 2.92
N PRO A 21 12.62 -5.69 4.15
CA PRO A 21 13.13 -4.50 4.84
C PRO A 21 14.63 -4.37 4.64
N ARG A 22 15.22 -5.23 3.79
CA ARG A 22 16.66 -5.32 3.62
C ARG A 22 17.20 -3.94 3.29
N ASP A 23 18.32 -3.62 3.93
CA ASP A 23 18.92 -2.31 3.78
C ASP A 23 19.21 -2.02 2.31
N GLY A 24 18.78 -0.85 1.85
CA GLY A 24 18.96 -0.39 0.48
C GLY A 24 18.07 -1.07 -0.57
N GLU A 25 17.18 -2.00 -0.18
CA GLU A 25 16.23 -2.61 -1.12
C GLU A 25 15.21 -1.57 -1.58
N SER A 26 15.14 -1.32 -2.89
CA SER A 26 14.17 -0.40 -3.49
C SER A 26 12.80 -1.05 -3.58
N GLY A 27 11.77 -0.35 -3.13
CA GLY A 27 10.38 -0.77 -3.25
C GLY A 27 9.45 0.37 -3.62
N VAL A 28 8.24 0.02 -4.04
CA VAL A 28 7.19 0.98 -4.35
C VAL A 28 6.07 0.78 -3.34
N LEU A 29 5.64 1.87 -2.71
CA LEU A 29 4.40 1.93 -1.94
C LEU A 29 3.31 2.57 -2.82
N PRO A 30 2.43 1.78 -3.44
CA PRO A 30 1.28 2.30 -4.15
C PRO A 30 0.32 3.01 -3.17
N GLY A 31 -0.11 4.21 -3.56
CA GLY A 31 -1.22 4.89 -2.92
C GLY A 31 -2.57 4.28 -3.29
N SER A 32 -3.65 4.86 -2.77
CA SER A 32 -4.99 4.64 -3.33
C SER A 32 -5.21 5.47 -4.59
N MET A 33 -6.37 5.30 -5.23
CA MET A 33 -6.79 6.12 -6.37
C MET A 33 -6.68 7.62 -6.03
N GLY A 34 -6.07 8.41 -6.92
CA GLY A 34 -5.84 9.83 -6.69
C GLY A 34 -4.82 10.20 -5.59
N SER A 35 -4.25 9.23 -4.88
CA SER A 35 -3.21 9.46 -3.86
C SER A 35 -1.80 9.24 -4.44
N PRO A 36 -0.76 9.91 -3.91
CA PRO A 36 0.60 9.72 -4.35
C PRO A 36 1.09 8.29 -4.07
N SER A 37 1.89 7.76 -4.99
CA SER A 37 2.70 6.56 -4.76
C SER A 37 4.11 6.98 -4.37
N PHE A 38 4.76 6.23 -3.47
CA PHE A 38 6.08 6.55 -2.96
C PHE A 38 7.11 5.55 -3.45
N HIS A 39 8.28 6.04 -3.86
CA HIS A 39 9.47 5.21 -4.02
C HIS A 39 10.22 5.20 -2.68
N VAL A 40 10.53 4.01 -2.19
CA VAL A 40 11.09 3.82 -0.86
C VAL A 40 12.32 2.94 -0.89
N LYS A 41 13.17 3.11 0.13
CA LYS A 41 14.32 2.23 0.39
C LYS A 41 14.26 1.65 1.79
N GLY A 42 14.40 0.33 1.89
CA GLY A 42 14.46 -0.39 3.16
C GLY A 42 15.62 0.12 4.01
N ARG A 43 15.39 0.23 5.33
CA ARG A 43 16.40 0.72 6.30
C ARG A 43 17.13 -0.40 7.06
N GLY A 44 16.88 -1.67 6.74
CA GLY A 44 17.63 -2.79 7.34
C GLY A 44 17.36 -3.02 8.83
N HIS A 45 16.11 -2.93 9.30
CA HIS A 45 15.83 -3.15 10.72
C HIS A 45 15.83 -4.64 11.09
N GLU A 46 16.93 -5.12 11.69
CA GLU A 46 17.19 -6.53 12.02
C GLU A 46 16.14 -7.17 12.94
N GLY A 47 15.49 -6.38 13.82
CA GLY A 47 14.44 -6.87 14.73
C GLY A 47 13.04 -6.97 14.12
N SER A 48 12.86 -6.62 12.83
CA SER A 48 11.54 -6.58 12.19
C SER A 48 11.39 -7.68 11.15
N ILE A 49 10.88 -8.84 11.57
CA ILE A 49 10.31 -9.87 10.67
C ILE A 49 9.10 -9.33 9.89
N VAL A 50 8.46 -8.28 10.41
CA VAL A 50 7.24 -7.68 9.85
C VAL A 50 7.58 -6.50 8.99
N LEU A 51 6.80 -6.38 7.93
CA LEU A 51 7.11 -5.53 6.82
C LEU A 51 6.03 -4.54 6.53
N GLU A 52 6.52 -3.40 6.10
CA GLU A 52 5.77 -2.25 5.66
C GLU A 52 4.66 -2.66 4.70
N CYS A 53 3.46 -2.13 4.96
CA CYS A 53 2.31 -2.30 4.10
C CYS A 53 2.70 -1.90 2.67
N HIS A 54 2.50 -2.82 1.72
CA HIS A 54 2.74 -2.62 0.29
C HIS A 54 1.71 -1.67 -0.36
N GLY A 55 1.13 -0.75 0.42
CA GLY A 55 0.23 0.27 -0.08
C GLY A 55 -0.75 0.79 0.98
N ALA A 56 -1.70 1.59 0.51
CA ALA A 56 -2.85 2.02 1.29
C ALA A 56 -3.65 0.78 1.72
N GLY A 57 -3.51 0.32 2.95
CA GLY A 57 -4.38 -0.74 3.47
C GLY A 57 -5.85 -0.32 3.32
N ARG A 58 -6.73 -1.26 3.00
CA ARG A 58 -8.17 -0.96 2.97
C ARG A 58 -8.65 -0.61 4.37
N ALA A 59 -9.28 0.55 4.51
CA ALA A 59 -9.97 0.94 5.75
C ALA A 59 -11.35 0.29 5.81
N LEU A 60 -11.99 0.15 4.64
CA LEU A 60 -13.35 -0.35 4.49
C LEU A 60 -13.38 -1.66 3.68
N SER A 61 -14.32 -2.54 4.02
CA SER A 61 -14.63 -3.72 3.20
C SER A 61 -15.10 -3.29 1.81
N ARG A 62 -15.05 -4.19 0.81
CA ARG A 62 -15.48 -3.85 -0.57
C ARG A 62 -16.90 -3.29 -0.62
N ARG A 63 -17.83 -3.94 0.12
CA ARG A 63 -19.23 -3.52 0.19
C ARG A 63 -19.43 -2.22 0.98
N ALA A 64 -18.63 -1.97 2.00
CA ALA A 64 -18.75 -0.75 2.82
C ALA A 64 -18.02 0.46 2.21
N GLY A 65 -17.02 0.22 1.36
CA GLY A 65 -16.27 1.24 0.63
C GLY A 65 -16.87 1.58 -0.73
N GLU A 66 -18.01 0.98 -1.10
CA GLU A 66 -18.72 1.31 -2.32
C GLU A 66 -19.27 2.74 -2.22
N SER A 67 -18.67 3.66 -2.96
CA SER A 67 -19.03 5.08 -2.95
C SER A 67 -20.06 5.39 -4.04
N ASP A 68 -20.92 6.36 -3.76
CA ASP A 68 -21.84 6.92 -4.74
C ASP A 68 -21.08 7.64 -5.87
N TRP A 69 -21.69 7.67 -7.05
CA TRP A 69 -21.10 8.27 -8.24
C TRP A 69 -20.68 9.73 -8.09
N GLY A 70 -21.51 10.52 -7.42
CA GLY A 70 -21.19 11.93 -7.16
C GLY A 70 -19.97 12.09 -6.26
N ASP A 71 -19.80 11.18 -5.29
CA ASP A 71 -18.70 11.21 -4.34
C ASP A 71 -17.40 10.69 -4.97
N LEU A 72 -17.45 9.60 -5.74
CA LEU A 72 -16.29 9.13 -6.53
C LEU A 72 -15.79 10.21 -7.48
N ARG A 73 -16.69 10.87 -8.22
CA ARG A 73 -16.31 11.94 -9.17
C ARG A 73 -15.70 13.15 -8.47
N ARG A 74 -16.21 13.50 -7.28
CA ARG A 74 -15.68 14.59 -6.45
C ARG A 74 -14.28 14.24 -5.92
N GLN A 75 -14.07 13.01 -5.48
CA GLN A 75 -12.77 12.56 -4.96
C GLN A 75 -11.71 12.39 -6.07
N MET A 76 -12.15 12.07 -7.28
CA MET A 76 -11.29 11.90 -8.46
C MET A 76 -11.18 13.18 -9.32
N ASP A 77 -11.58 14.33 -8.78
CA ASP A 77 -11.50 15.59 -9.51
C ASP A 77 -10.05 15.93 -9.88
N GLY A 78 -9.80 16.23 -11.15
CA GLY A 78 -8.46 16.44 -11.69
C GLY A 78 -7.66 15.17 -12.01
N VAL A 79 -8.20 13.97 -11.78
CA VAL A 79 -7.56 12.69 -12.14
C VAL A 79 -8.31 12.03 -13.28
N TRP A 80 -7.60 11.70 -14.36
CA TRP A 80 -8.21 11.00 -15.49
C TRP A 80 -8.35 9.50 -15.18
N TYR A 81 -9.54 8.94 -15.42
CA TYR A 81 -9.82 7.51 -15.36
C TYR A 81 -10.88 7.13 -16.40
N ASP A 82 -10.95 5.85 -16.77
CA ASP A 82 -11.91 5.37 -17.77
C ASP A 82 -13.32 5.28 -17.16
N TYR A 83 -14.21 6.18 -17.59
CA TYR A 83 -15.58 6.26 -17.12
C TYR A 83 -16.43 5.03 -17.49
N ARG A 84 -16.03 4.25 -18.50
CA ARG A 84 -16.77 3.06 -18.95
C ARG A 84 -16.67 1.89 -17.98
N VAL A 85 -15.59 1.84 -17.19
CA VAL A 85 -15.37 0.82 -16.16
C VAL A 85 -15.64 1.35 -14.75
N ALA A 86 -16.09 2.61 -14.63
CA ALA A 86 -16.15 3.27 -13.36
C ALA A 86 -17.21 2.69 -12.40
N GLU A 87 -18.17 1.92 -12.90
CA GLU A 87 -19.07 1.13 -12.06
C GLU A 87 -18.31 0.16 -11.16
N ASN A 88 -17.24 -0.43 -11.70
CA ASN A 88 -16.36 -1.39 -11.03
C ASN A 88 -15.25 -0.71 -10.21
N LEU A 89 -15.17 0.63 -10.23
CA LEU A 89 -14.19 1.41 -9.47
C LEU A 89 -14.76 1.98 -8.17
N ARG A 90 -16.08 1.84 -7.95
CA ARG A 90 -16.76 2.39 -6.77
C ARG A 90 -16.28 1.78 -5.45
N ASP A 91 -15.92 0.50 -5.44
CA ASP A 91 -15.33 -0.16 -4.25
C ASP A 91 -13.83 0.15 -4.08
N GLU A 92 -13.22 0.88 -5.01
CA GLU A 92 -11.84 1.34 -4.95
C GLU A 92 -11.70 2.86 -4.79
N ALA A 93 -12.81 3.54 -4.50
CA ALA A 93 -12.81 4.98 -4.24
C ALA A 93 -11.72 5.37 -3.23
N PRO A 94 -11.12 6.57 -3.35
CA PRO A 94 -10.04 7.00 -2.46
C PRO A 94 -10.40 6.89 -0.96
N SER A 95 -11.67 7.11 -0.60
CA SER A 95 -12.21 6.95 0.75
C SER A 95 -12.24 5.51 1.29
N ALA A 96 -12.17 4.50 0.43
CA ALA A 96 -12.14 3.09 0.85
C ALA A 96 -10.79 2.66 1.46
N TYR A 97 -9.76 3.48 1.27
CA TYR A 97 -8.38 3.18 1.62
C TYR A 97 -7.83 4.11 2.70
N CYS A 98 -6.95 3.60 3.55
CA CYS A 98 -6.24 4.42 4.53
C CYS A 98 -5.29 5.40 3.85
N HIS A 99 -5.14 6.60 4.41
CA HIS A 99 -4.20 7.58 3.87
C HIS A 99 -2.75 7.09 4.01
N THR A 100 -2.09 6.93 2.86
CA THR A 100 -0.71 6.42 2.78
C THR A 100 0.26 7.57 3.04
N SER A 101 1.04 7.46 4.10
CA SER A 101 2.12 8.40 4.40
C SER A 101 3.43 7.64 4.56
N ALA A 102 4.46 8.00 3.79
CA ALA A 102 5.80 7.41 3.89
C ALA A 102 6.37 7.49 5.33
N ARG A 103 5.94 8.48 6.12
CA ARG A 103 6.44 8.74 7.49
C ARG A 103 6.12 7.63 8.51
N ARG A 104 5.16 6.76 8.23
CA ARG A 104 4.78 5.62 9.12
C ARG A 104 5.56 4.35 8.81
N CYS A 105 6.33 4.32 7.74
CA CYS A 105 7.09 3.16 7.32
C CYS A 105 8.54 3.22 7.83
N CYS A 106 9.10 2.06 8.14
CA CYS A 106 10.53 1.88 8.42
C CYS A 106 11.42 2.12 7.17
N THR A 107 10.90 2.74 6.11
CA THR A 107 11.59 3.08 4.88
C THR A 107 11.95 4.55 4.86
N SER A 108 13.08 4.86 4.23
CA SER A 108 13.38 6.26 3.88
C SER A 108 12.67 6.59 2.57
N SER A 109 11.99 7.75 2.52
CA SER A 109 11.56 8.34 1.27
C SER A 109 12.81 8.84 0.55
N ALA A 110 13.03 8.37 -0.68
CA ALA A 110 14.08 8.88 -1.55
C ALA A 110 13.75 10.29 -2.04
#